data_AF-A0A5D2GMG6-F1
#
_entry.id   AF-A0A5D2GMG6-F1
#
_cell.length_a   1.000
_cell.length_b   1.000
_cell.length_c   1.000
_cell.angle_alpha   90.00
_cell.angle_beta   90.00
_cell.angle_gamma   90.00
#
_symmetry.space_group_name_H-M   'P 1'
#
loop_
_entity.id
_entity.type
_entity.pdbx_description
1 polymer ?
#
loop_
_entity_poly.entity_id
_entity_poly.type
_entity_poly.pdbx_seq_one_letter_code
_entity_poly.pdbx_strand_id
1 'polypeptide(L)'
;MSFTPPPPPTVFAGENYHIWVMKMKTYLQAHELWNVVENDIEQAPLRCYNSTIAQIKQHSEECAKKHKAMSCLQNGVSDMIFTRIMAYDVMA
;
A
#
# COMPACT_ATOMS: atom_id res chain seq x y z
N MET A 1 7.21 6.82 -22.59
CA MET A 1 6.72 5.42 -22.58
C MET A 1 5.92 5.25 -21.30
N SER A 2 4.62 4.95 -21.40
CA SER A 2 3.77 4.69 -20.24
C SER A 2 4.09 3.31 -19.71
N PHE A 3 4.73 3.25 -18.54
CA PHE A 3 4.82 2.02 -17.77
C PHE A 3 3.42 1.68 -17.29
N THR A 4 2.75 0.75 -17.98
CA THR A 4 1.55 0.12 -17.43
C THR A 4 2.03 -0.80 -16.31
N PRO A 5 1.66 -0.56 -15.05
CA PRO A 5 2.09 -1.43 -13.97
C PRO A 5 1.55 -2.83 -14.23
N PRO A 6 2.33 -3.89 -13.95
CA PRO A 6 1.82 -5.25 -14.04
C PRO A 6 0.57 -5.37 -13.15
N PRO A 7 -0.43 -6.19 -13.55
CA PRO A 7 -1.63 -6.39 -12.77
C PRO A 7 -1.27 -6.76 -11.32
N PRO A 8 -2.09 -6.37 -10.35
CA PRO A 8 -1.81 -6.61 -8.94
C PRO A 8 -1.45 -8.07 -8.71
N PRO A 9 -0.52 -8.36 -7.77
CA PRO A 9 -0.06 -9.70 -7.48
C PRO A 9 -1.23 -10.65 -7.32
N THR A 10 -1.05 -11.88 -7.80
CA THR A 10 -1.98 -12.99 -7.56
C THR A 10 -2.54 -12.95 -6.14
N VAL A 11 -3.86 -13.02 -6.00
CA VAL A 11 -4.54 -13.01 -4.70
C VAL A 11 -4.06 -14.20 -3.85
N PHE A 12 -3.64 -13.93 -2.60
CA PHE A 12 -3.27 -14.97 -1.64
C PHE A 12 -4.54 -15.66 -1.14
N ALA A 13 -4.67 -16.95 -1.45
CA ALA A 13 -5.80 -17.77 -1.03
C ALA A 13 -5.45 -18.80 0.06
N GLY A 14 -4.26 -18.70 0.65
CA GLY A 14 -3.77 -19.61 1.70
C GLY A 14 -2.63 -20.53 1.27
N GLU A 15 -2.29 -20.53 -0.02
CA GLU A 15 -1.22 -21.34 -0.60
C GLU A 15 -0.08 -20.48 -1.14
N ASN A 16 1.12 -21.07 -1.28
CA ASN A 16 2.28 -20.43 -1.91
C ASN A 16 2.66 -19.06 -1.32
N TYR A 17 2.54 -18.92 0.02
CA TYR A 17 2.78 -17.66 0.73
C TYR A 17 4.12 -17.00 0.36
N HIS A 18 5.20 -17.78 0.28
CA HIS A 18 6.53 -17.27 -0.09
C HIS A 18 6.57 -16.64 -1.49
N ILE A 19 5.85 -17.23 -2.47
CA ILE A 19 5.73 -16.67 -3.82
C ILE A 19 4.91 -15.38 -3.77
N TRP A 20 3.80 -15.38 -3.03
CA TRP A 20 2.95 -14.21 -2.86
C TRP A 20 3.70 -13.04 -2.25
N VAL A 21 4.43 -13.27 -1.15
CA VAL A 21 5.22 -12.25 -0.46
C VAL A 21 6.24 -11.63 -1.42
N MET A 22 6.97 -12.43 -2.19
CA MET A 22 7.93 -11.89 -3.16
C MET A 22 7.23 -11.04 -4.22
N LYS A 23 6.13 -11.51 -4.82
CA LYS A 23 5.37 -10.73 -5.82
C LYS A 23 4.80 -9.44 -5.25
N MET A 24 4.22 -9.48 -4.05
CA MET A 24 3.64 -8.31 -3.39
C MET A 24 4.69 -7.29 -3.01
N LYS A 25 5.83 -7.73 -2.48
CA LYS A 25 6.97 -6.86 -2.19
C LYS A 25 7.48 -6.18 -3.45
N THR A 26 7.73 -6.93 -4.53
CA THR A 26 8.18 -6.35 -5.80
C THR A 26 7.18 -5.35 -6.37
N TYR A 27 5.88 -5.65 -6.30
CA TYR A 27 4.83 -4.73 -6.74
C TYR A 27 4.85 -3.43 -5.92
N LEU A 28 4.85 -3.51 -4.59
CA LEU A 28 4.91 -2.32 -3.74
C LEU A 28 6.20 -1.50 -3.95
N GLN A 29 7.34 -2.15 -4.21
CA GLN A 29 8.59 -1.45 -4.53
C GLN A 29 8.49 -0.69 -5.86
N ALA A 30 7.93 -1.30 -6.90
CA ALA A 30 7.74 -0.64 -8.20
C ALA A 30 6.82 0.59 -8.14
N HIS A 31 5.94 0.64 -7.14
CA HIS A 31 5.02 1.76 -6.90
C HIS A 31 5.49 2.74 -5.81
N GLU A 32 6.72 2.61 -5.31
CA GLU A 32 7.26 3.41 -4.19
C GLU A 32 6.43 3.31 -2.90
N LEU A 33 5.68 2.22 -2.74
CA LEU A 33 4.80 1.98 -1.60
C LEU A 33 5.49 1.17 -0.49
N TRP A 34 6.49 0.35 -0.82
CA TRP A 34 7.15 -0.53 0.15
C TRP A 34 7.73 0.23 1.34
N ASN A 35 8.33 1.40 1.10
CA ASN A 35 8.93 2.22 2.15
C ASN A 35 7.89 2.66 3.21
N VAL A 36 6.65 2.92 2.78
CA VAL A 36 5.55 3.32 3.65
C VAL A 36 5.04 2.15 4.49
N VAL A 37 5.06 0.94 3.93
CA VAL A 37 4.69 -0.29 4.65
C VAL A 37 5.74 -0.66 5.70
N GLU A 38 7.03 -0.50 5.37
CA GLU A 38 8.13 -0.93 6.23
C GLU A 38 8.40 0.02 7.40
N ASN A 39 8.23 1.33 7.21
CA ASN A 39 8.65 2.34 8.18
C ASN A 39 7.49 3.03 8.91
N ASP A 40 6.22 2.68 8.63
CA ASP A 40 4.99 3.33 9.12
C ASP A 40 5.15 4.85 9.31
N ILE A 41 5.64 5.53 8.27
CA ILE A 41 6.01 6.94 8.35
C ILE A 41 4.73 7.76 8.45
N GLU A 42 4.44 8.28 9.64
CA GLU A 42 3.47 9.37 9.78
C GLU A 42 3.98 10.60 9.03
N GLN A 43 3.19 11.06 8.07
CA GLN A 43 3.54 12.26 7.33
C GLN A 43 3.28 13.50 8.17
N ALA A 44 4.33 14.29 8.34
CA ALA A 44 4.23 15.57 9.00
C ALA A 44 3.19 16.46 8.28
N PRO A 45 2.39 17.24 9.03
CA PRO A 45 1.47 18.20 8.44
C PRO A 45 2.22 19.25 7.59
N LEU A 46 1.70 19.54 6.40
CA LEU A 46 2.21 20.64 5.58
C LEU A 46 1.93 21.99 6.24
N ARG A 47 2.94 22.87 6.27
CA ARG A 47 2.73 24.30 6.56
C ARG A 47 2.26 25.02 5.29
N CYS A 48 0.94 25.17 5.13
CA CYS A 48 0.34 25.79 3.94
C CYS A 48 0.79 27.24 3.67
N TYR A 49 1.13 28.03 4.68
CA TYR A 49 1.33 29.47 4.55
C TYR A 49 2.46 29.89 3.58
N ASN A 50 3.50 29.06 3.42
CA ASN A 50 4.66 29.35 2.55
C ASN A 50 4.88 28.27 1.47
N SER A 51 3.93 27.36 1.29
CA SER A 51 4.12 26.20 0.41
C SER A 51 3.76 26.54 -1.03
N THR A 52 4.61 26.12 -1.97
CA THR A 52 4.32 26.21 -3.40
C THR A 52 3.27 25.17 -3.81
N ILE A 53 2.57 25.39 -4.92
CA ILE A 53 1.59 24.43 -5.48
C ILE A 53 2.23 23.04 -5.70
N ALA A 54 3.49 23.00 -6.13
CA ALA A 54 4.24 21.76 -6.31
C ALA A 54 4.46 21.01 -4.98
N GLN A 55 4.77 21.71 -3.89
CA GLN A 55 4.92 21.11 -2.56
C GLN A 55 3.60 20.59 -2.00
N ILE A 56 2.51 21.32 -2.22
CA ILE A 56 1.16 20.89 -1.82
C ILE A 56 0.78 19.61 -2.55
N LYS A 57 1.01 19.56 -3.87
CA LYS A 57 0.73 18.38 -4.68
C LYS A 57 1.58 17.18 -4.25
N GLN A 58 2.89 17.37 -4.07
CA GLN A 58 3.78 16.31 -3.63
C GLN A 58 3.35 15.70 -2.29
N HIS A 59 3.05 16.54 -1.29
CA HIS A 59 2.58 16.04 0.01
C HIS A 59 1.26 15.29 -0.10
N SER A 60 0.33 15.74 -0.94
CA SER A 60 -0.92 15.02 -1.16
C SER A 60 -0.68 13.64 -1.78
N GLU A 61 0.28 13.53 -2.71
CA GLU A 61 0.67 12.27 -3.35
C GLU A 61 1.33 11.33 -2.34
N GLU A 62 2.23 11.86 -1.51
CA GLU A 62 2.82 11.14 -0.39
C GLU A 62 1.73 10.65 0.58
N CYS A 63 0.78 11.50 0.99
CA CYS A 63 -0.28 11.12 1.95
C CYS A 63 -1.15 9.99 1.40
N ALA A 64 -1.34 10.00 0.07
CA ALA A 64 -2.06 8.95 -0.62
C ALA A 64 -1.28 7.62 -0.66
N LYS A 65 0.07 7.60 -0.56
CA LYS A 65 0.86 6.36 -0.62
C LYS A 65 0.48 5.38 0.50
N LYS A 66 0.22 5.85 1.73
CA LYS A 66 -0.21 4.98 2.84
C LYS A 66 -1.52 4.25 2.52
N HIS A 67 -2.53 5.00 2.07
CA HIS A 67 -3.81 4.44 1.68
C HIS A 67 -3.72 3.50 0.48
N LYS A 68 -2.89 3.85 -0.52
CA LYS A 68 -2.63 3.00 -1.69
C LYS A 68 -1.97 1.69 -1.28
N ALA A 69 -0.94 1.73 -0.42
CA ALA A 69 -0.26 0.55 0.07
C ALA A 69 -1.23 -0.38 0.82
N MET A 70 -2.05 0.18 1.71
CA MET A 70 -3.08 -0.56 2.44
C MET A 70 -4.06 -1.24 1.48
N SER A 71 -4.59 -0.50 0.50
CA SER A 71 -5.50 -1.06 -0.51
C SER A 71 -4.85 -2.18 -1.33
N CYS A 72 -3.56 -2.06 -1.67
CA CYS A 72 -2.84 -3.12 -2.40
C CYS A 72 -2.69 -4.40 -1.57
N LEU A 73 -2.40 -4.27 -0.27
CA LEU A 73 -2.29 -5.42 0.64
C LEU A 73 -3.65 -6.10 0.85
N GLN A 74 -4.71 -5.31 1.05
CA GLN A 74 -6.08 -5.80 1.23
C GLN A 74 -6.59 -6.53 -0.02
N ASN A 75 -6.42 -5.95 -1.20
CA ASN A 75 -6.77 -6.61 -2.47
C ASN A 75 -5.86 -7.78 -2.82
N GLY A 76 -4.70 -7.88 -2.16
CA GLY A 76 -3.75 -8.97 -2.35
C GLY A 76 -4.11 -10.25 -1.63
N VAL A 77 -5.10 -10.25 -0.73
CA VAL A 77 -5.57 -11.42 0.01
C VAL A 77 -6.99 -11.77 -0.41
N SER A 78 -7.38 -13.05 -0.32
CA SER A 78 -8.75 -13.45 -0.64
C SER A 78 -9.74 -12.92 0.40
N ASP A 79 -10.99 -12.69 -0.01
CA ASP A 79 -12.07 -12.23 0.88
C ASP A 79 -12.23 -13.15 2.10
N MET A 80 -12.01 -14.45 1.93
CA MET A 80 -12.04 -15.41 3.03
C MET A 80 -10.95 -15.12 4.07
N ILE A 81 -9.72 -14.85 3.63
CA ILE A 81 -8.60 -14.53 4.53
C ILE A 81 -8.80 -13.13 5.13
N PHE A 82 -9.20 -12.16 4.32
CA PHE A 82 -9.50 -10.81 4.78
C PHE A 82 -10.57 -10.80 5.88
N THR A 83 -11.68 -11.50 5.66
CA THR A 83 -12.77 -11.64 6.64
C THR A 83 -12.28 -12.28 7.94
N ARG A 84 -11.40 -13.28 7.85
CA ARG A 84 -10.80 -13.89 9.05
C ARG A 84 -9.93 -12.89 9.81
N ILE A 85 -9.07 -12.12 9.13
CA ILE A 85 -8.24 -11.07 9.75
C ILE A 85 -9.13 -10.04 10.44
N MET A 86 -10.16 -9.54 9.76
CA MET A 86 -11.13 -8.59 10.32
C MET A 86 -11.85 -9.14 11.56
N ALA A 87 -12.23 -10.42 11.53
CA ALA A 87 -12.89 -11.05 12.68
C ALA A 87 -11.98 -11.13 13.91
N TYR A 88 -10.67 -11.31 13.74
CA TYR A 88 -9.70 -11.22 14.84
C TYR A 88 -9.55 -9.79 15.37
N ASP A 89 -9.59 -8.78 14.50
CA ASP A 89 -9.49 -7.37 14.88
C ASP A 89 -10.72 -6.87 15.65
N VAL A 90 -11.91 -7.35 15.28
CA VAL A 90 -13.18 -7.02 15.97
C VAL A 90 -13.33 -7.73 17.33
N MET A 91 -12.60 -8.82 17.55
CA MET A 91 -12.66 -9.64 18.78
C MET A 91 -11.50 -9.38 19.76
N ALA A 92 -10.54 -8.53 19.39
CA ALA A 92 -9.38 -8.15 20.20
C ALA A 92 -9.58 -6.80 20.88
#